data_AF-A0A2P8GC19-F1
#
_entry.id   AF-A0A2P8GC19-F1
#
_cell.length_a   1.000
_cell.length_b   1.000
_cell.length_c   1.000
_cell.angle_alpha   90.00
_cell.angle_beta   90.00
_cell.angle_gamma   90.00
#
_symmetry.space_group_name_H-M   'P 1'
#
loop_
_entity.id
_entity.type
_entity.pdbx_description
1 polymer ?
#
loop_
_entity_poly.entity_id
_entity_poly.type
_entity_poly.pdbx_seq_one_letter_code
_entity_poly.pdbx_strand_id
1 'polypeptide(L)'
;MNMKKHIMPIALGLLALISCKKDKTEPVSEIQCIPAVYLTQYCPTKTETHLVRLLRPTPHATRMEGGSQGEFYVAAVINLPQSLIKRDTIFQLQFHYDPEAEQQNKAVGYCNANIAPAKMVVYDGVSESECP
;
A
#
# COMPACT_ATOMS: atom_id res chain seq x y z
N MET A 1 -41.08 -64.87 23.42
CA MET A 1 -40.78 -65.02 21.98
C MET A 1 -40.10 -63.74 21.52
N ASN A 2 -38.97 -63.91 20.82
CA ASN A 2 -38.02 -62.89 20.38
C ASN A 2 -38.65 -61.65 19.73
N MET A 3 -38.07 -60.48 19.97
CA MET A 3 -37.73 -59.59 18.86
C MET A 3 -36.46 -58.78 19.18
N LYS A 4 -35.49 -58.94 18.27
CA LYS A 4 -34.12 -58.45 18.31
C LYS A 4 -34.09 -56.92 18.21
N LYS A 5 -33.29 -56.28 19.09
CA LYS A 5 -32.92 -54.86 18.95
C LYS A 5 -31.84 -54.76 17.86
N HIS A 6 -32.21 -54.24 16.69
CA HIS A 6 -31.25 -53.83 15.67
C HIS A 6 -30.84 -52.37 15.97
N ILE A 7 -29.61 -52.19 16.47
CA ILE A 7 -28.97 -50.88 16.59
C ILE A 7 -28.25 -50.65 15.25
N MET A 8 -28.78 -49.74 14.44
CA MET A 8 -28.17 -49.27 13.20
C MET A 8 -27.51 -47.92 13.50
N PRO A 9 -26.16 -47.81 13.51
CA PRO A 9 -25.52 -46.51 13.60
C PRO A 9 -25.63 -45.84 12.23
N ILE A 10 -26.56 -44.90 12.10
CA ILE A 10 -26.60 -43.96 10.98
C ILE A 10 -25.36 -43.08 11.10
N ALA A 11 -24.41 -43.30 10.18
CA ALA A 11 -23.33 -42.38 9.91
C ALA A 11 -23.92 -41.05 9.41
N LEU A 12 -24.09 -40.09 10.32
CA LEU A 12 -24.42 -38.71 9.97
C LEU A 12 -23.11 -37.92 9.92
N GLY A 13 -22.47 -37.96 8.75
CA GLY A 13 -21.49 -36.96 8.37
C GLY A 13 -22.21 -35.62 8.24
N LEU A 14 -21.83 -34.64 9.05
CA LEU A 14 -22.22 -33.26 8.81
C LEU A 14 -21.06 -32.30 9.15
N LEU A 15 -20.60 -31.65 8.09
CA LEU A 15 -20.23 -30.24 8.02
C LEU A 15 -19.18 -29.72 9.01
N ALA A 16 -17.99 -29.45 8.47
CA ALA A 16 -17.65 -28.07 8.10
C ALA A 16 -16.41 -28.07 7.20
N LEU A 17 -16.62 -28.09 5.89
CA LEU A 17 -15.65 -27.49 4.98
C LEU A 17 -15.71 -25.98 5.26
N ILE A 18 -14.92 -25.54 6.24
CA ILE A 18 -14.59 -24.14 6.44
C ILE A 18 -13.78 -23.75 5.20
N SER A 19 -14.49 -23.41 4.14
CA SER A 19 -13.93 -22.78 2.96
C SER A 19 -13.52 -21.38 3.41
N CYS A 20 -12.37 -21.28 4.08
CA CYS A 20 -11.60 -20.05 4.11
C CYS A 20 -11.20 -19.75 2.68
N LYS A 21 -12.10 -19.13 1.91
CA LYS A 21 -11.68 -18.23 0.86
C LYS A 21 -10.88 -17.15 1.57
N LYS A 22 -9.57 -17.37 1.72
CA LYS A 22 -8.63 -16.28 1.92
C LYS A 22 -8.82 -15.41 0.69
N ASP A 23 -9.60 -14.34 0.84
CA ASP A 23 -9.48 -13.18 -0.02
C ASP A 23 -7.98 -12.92 -0.10
N LYS A 24 -7.43 -13.05 -1.31
CA LYS A 24 -6.01 -12.87 -1.56
C LYS A 24 -5.73 -11.37 -1.59
N THR A 25 -5.98 -10.70 -0.47
CA THR A 25 -5.44 -9.38 -0.25
C THR A 25 -3.93 -9.57 -0.16
N GLU A 26 -3.19 -8.87 -1.01
CA GLU A 26 -1.73 -8.83 -0.91
C GLU A 26 -1.35 -8.43 0.53
N PRO A 27 -0.27 -9.00 1.09
CA PRO A 27 0.13 -8.65 2.45
C PRO A 27 0.62 -7.20 2.51
N VAL A 28 0.40 -6.55 3.64
CA VAL A 28 1.08 -5.30 4.01
C VAL A 28 2.59 -5.54 3.97
N SER A 29 3.34 -4.67 3.32
CA SER A 29 4.79 -4.80 3.24
C SER A 29 5.45 -4.49 4.58
N GLU A 30 6.71 -4.91 4.74
CA GLU A 30 7.56 -4.36 5.79
C GLU A 30 7.80 -2.85 5.57
N ILE A 31 8.14 -2.15 6.65
CA ILE A 31 8.50 -0.73 6.61
C ILE A 31 9.83 -0.57 5.86
N GLN A 32 9.85 0.32 4.89
CA GLN A 32 11.03 0.73 4.14
C GLN A 32 11.47 2.12 4.54
N CYS A 33 12.79 2.36 4.51
CA CYS A 33 13.39 3.67 4.70
C CYS A 33 14.03 4.12 3.37
N ILE A 34 13.55 5.21 2.79
CA ILE A 34 14.12 5.76 1.55
C ILE A 34 14.25 7.29 1.65
N PRO A 35 15.41 7.87 1.28
CA PRO A 35 15.52 9.32 1.17
C PRO A 35 14.58 9.83 0.08
N ALA A 36 13.77 10.84 0.40
CA ALA A 36 12.71 11.34 -0.45
C ALA A 36 12.71 12.88 -0.49
N VAL A 37 12.13 13.42 -1.56
CA VAL A 37 11.90 14.86 -1.73
C VAL A 37 10.42 15.09 -2.02
N TYR A 38 9.79 16.02 -1.32
CA TYR A 38 8.43 16.43 -1.60
C TYR A 38 8.35 17.14 -2.97
N LEU A 39 7.40 16.71 -3.81
CA LEU A 39 7.15 17.35 -5.10
C LEU A 39 5.93 18.26 -5.03
N THR A 40 4.77 17.67 -4.72
CA THR A 40 3.48 18.35 -4.80
C THR A 40 2.42 17.58 -4.02
N GLN A 41 1.26 18.20 -3.80
CA GLN A 41 0.04 17.47 -3.46
C GLN A 41 -0.29 16.51 -4.61
N TYR A 42 -0.72 15.29 -4.27
CA TYR A 42 -1.15 14.30 -5.25
C TYR A 42 -2.55 14.63 -5.79
N CYS A 43 -3.03 13.80 -6.73
CA CYS A 43 -4.41 13.84 -7.22
C CYS A 43 -5.42 13.96 -6.06
N PRO A 44 -6.63 14.49 -6.31
CA PRO A 44 -7.69 14.44 -5.32
C PRO A 44 -7.95 12.97 -4.95
N THR A 45 -7.96 12.70 -3.65
CA THR A 45 -8.02 11.36 -3.06
C THR A 45 -8.90 11.45 -1.80
N LYS A 46 -9.35 10.32 -1.26
CA LYS A 46 -10.19 10.32 -0.05
C LYS A 46 -9.47 10.90 1.16
N THR A 47 -8.17 10.64 1.28
CA THR A 47 -7.28 11.14 2.33
C THR A 47 -6.23 12.04 1.71
N GLU A 48 -5.77 13.05 2.46
CA GLU A 48 -4.69 13.92 2.00
C GLU A 48 -3.46 13.08 1.61
N THR A 49 -3.07 13.20 0.34
CA THR A 49 -2.01 12.41 -0.27
C THR A 49 -1.04 13.34 -0.98
N HIS A 50 0.26 13.06 -0.86
CA HIS A 50 1.33 13.88 -1.43
C HIS A 50 2.23 13.06 -2.33
N LEU A 51 2.62 13.63 -3.46
CA LEU A 51 3.59 13.02 -4.35
C LEU A 51 5.00 13.36 -3.88
N VAL A 52 5.81 12.33 -3.67
CA VAL A 52 7.23 12.45 -3.35
C VAL A 52 8.07 11.78 -4.43
N ARG A 53 9.28 12.30 -4.67
CA ARG A 53 10.32 11.60 -5.41
C ARG A 53 11.11 10.76 -4.43
N LEU A 54 11.19 9.46 -4.68
CA LEU A 54 12.06 8.55 -3.98
C LEU A 54 13.44 8.57 -4.66
N LEU A 55 14.50 8.82 -3.87
CA LEU A 55 15.85 8.92 -4.39
C LEU A 55 16.53 7.55 -4.60
N ARG A 56 15.79 6.46 -4.35
CA ARG A 56 16.21 5.08 -4.61
C ARG A 56 15.04 4.24 -5.17
N PRO A 57 15.33 3.23 -6.00
CA PRO A 57 14.31 2.33 -6.54
C PRO A 57 13.66 1.50 -5.44
N THR A 58 12.37 1.21 -5.59
CA THR A 58 11.60 0.28 -4.75
C THR A 58 10.44 -0.30 -5.57
N PRO A 59 10.01 -1.56 -5.31
CA PRO A 59 8.82 -2.12 -5.94
C PRO A 59 7.53 -1.36 -5.59
N HIS A 60 7.52 -0.47 -4.58
CA HIS A 60 6.35 0.32 -4.20
C HIS A 60 6.39 1.76 -4.75
N ALA A 61 7.23 2.01 -5.75
CA ALA A 61 7.24 3.25 -6.51
C ALA A 61 6.68 3.04 -7.92
N THR A 62 6.15 4.11 -8.49
CA THR A 62 5.97 4.23 -9.94
C THR A 62 7.26 4.78 -10.54
N ARG A 63 7.80 4.07 -11.53
CA ARG A 63 8.89 4.57 -12.37
C ARG A 63 8.33 5.53 -13.42
N MET A 64 8.92 6.70 -13.53
CA MET A 64 8.56 7.74 -14.50
C MET A 64 9.78 8.14 -15.33
N GLU A 65 9.55 8.52 -16.57
CA GLU A 65 10.59 9.08 -17.44
C GLU A 65 10.55 10.61 -17.37
N GLY A 66 11.64 11.23 -16.89
CA GLY A 66 11.80 12.67 -16.87
C GLY A 66 12.67 13.08 -18.05
N GLY A 67 12.09 13.76 -19.05
CA GLY A 67 12.75 14.06 -20.33
C GLY A 67 14.28 14.28 -20.25
N SER A 68 14.73 15.37 -19.63
CA SER A 68 16.17 15.67 -19.47
C SER A 68 16.81 15.11 -18.19
N GLN A 69 16.02 14.63 -17.23
CA GLN A 69 16.48 14.18 -15.91
C GLN A 69 16.66 12.66 -15.79
N GLY A 70 16.37 11.91 -16.85
CA GLY A 70 16.39 10.45 -16.83
C GLY A 70 15.19 9.85 -16.11
N GLU A 71 15.27 8.55 -15.80
CA GLU A 71 14.23 7.88 -15.01
C GLU A 71 14.25 8.34 -13.54
N PHE A 72 13.07 8.44 -12.94
CA PHE A 72 12.91 8.72 -11.52
C PHE A 72 11.74 7.92 -10.93
N TYR A 73 11.75 7.78 -9.60
CA TYR A 73 10.77 6.99 -8.87
C TYR A 73 9.89 7.90 -8.03
N VAL A 74 8.58 7.73 -8.11
CA VAL A 74 7.61 8.49 -7.31
C VAL A 74 6.69 7.58 -6.52
N ALA A 75 6.23 8.07 -5.39
CA ALA A 75 5.17 7.46 -4.60
C ALA A 75 4.18 8.53 -4.13
N ALA A 76 2.91 8.14 -4.06
CA ALA A 76 1.85 8.93 -3.45
C ALA A 76 1.73 8.55 -1.98
N VAL A 77 2.21 9.39 -1.08
CA VAL A 77 2.28 9.13 0.36
C VAL A 77 1.00 9.60 1.03
N ILE A 78 0.28 8.66 1.63
CA ILE A 78 -0.93 8.91 2.42
C ILE A 78 -0.52 9.41 3.81
N ASN A 79 -1.18 10.46 4.30
CA ASN A 79 -0.95 11.05 5.63
C ASN A 79 0.47 11.58 5.88
N LEU A 80 1.14 12.12 4.86
CA LEU A 80 2.43 12.79 5.06
C LEU A 80 2.25 14.05 5.96
N PRO A 81 2.98 14.18 7.08
CA PRO A 81 2.86 15.34 7.95
C PRO A 81 3.23 16.66 7.26
N GLN A 82 2.45 17.72 7.54
CA GLN A 82 2.67 19.08 7.02
C GLN A 82 4.08 19.61 7.29
N SER A 83 4.75 19.19 8.37
CA SER A 83 6.13 19.57 8.69
C SER A 83 7.15 19.12 7.64
N LEU A 84 6.84 18.11 6.84
CA LEU A 84 7.68 17.54 5.78
C LEU A 84 7.32 18.07 4.39
N ILE A 85 6.26 18.89 4.27
CA ILE A 85 5.84 19.53 3.01
C ILE A 85 6.72 20.76 2.78
N LYS A 86 7.99 20.51 2.50
CA LYS A 86 9.00 21.52 2.16
C LYS A 86 9.66 21.11 0.86
N ARG A 87 9.51 21.95 -0.17
CA ARG A 87 10.21 21.74 -1.45
C ARG A 87 11.72 21.74 -1.21
N ASP A 88 12.43 20.95 -2.02
CA ASP A 88 13.89 20.91 -2.08
C ASP A 88 14.61 20.46 -0.79
N THR A 89 13.89 19.86 0.16
CA THR A 89 14.47 19.24 1.37
C THR A 89 14.39 17.73 1.27
N ILE A 90 15.54 17.06 1.43
CA ILE A 90 15.60 15.59 1.53
C ILE A 90 15.23 15.18 2.96
N PHE A 91 14.33 14.19 3.09
CA PHE A 91 14.01 13.56 4.37
C PHE A 91 14.04 12.03 4.25
N GLN A 92 14.34 11.36 5.35
CA GLN A 92 14.48 9.90 5.41
C GLN A 92 13.11 9.26 5.64
N LEU A 93 12.31 9.12 4.57
CA LEU A 93 10.93 8.66 4.66
C LEU A 93 10.86 7.19 5.08
N GLN A 94 10.10 6.91 6.14
CA GLN A 94 9.67 5.57 6.51
C GLN A 94 8.23 5.33 6.05
N PHE A 95 8.00 4.24 5.33
CA PHE A 95 6.69 3.89 4.79
C PHE A 95 6.49 2.39 4.61
N HIS A 96 5.24 1.95 4.56
CA HIS A 96 4.87 0.62 4.08
C HIS A 96 3.85 0.71 2.94
N TYR A 97 3.75 -0.37 2.18
CA TYR A 97 2.70 -0.56 1.19
C TYR A 97 1.56 -1.37 1.81
N ASP A 98 0.36 -0.81 1.74
CA ASP A 98 -0.89 -1.45 2.12
C ASP A 98 -1.85 -1.41 0.92
N PRO A 99 -2.15 -2.55 0.27
CA PRO A 99 -3.05 -2.61 -0.87
C PRO A 99 -4.47 -2.14 -0.54
N GLU A 100 -4.93 -2.34 0.70
CA GLU A 100 -6.24 -1.87 1.12
C GLU A 100 -6.24 -0.35 1.24
N ALA A 101 -5.21 0.23 1.85
CA ALA A 101 -5.05 1.68 1.94
C ALA A 101 -4.96 2.33 0.55
N GLU A 102 -4.21 1.75 -0.40
CA GLU A 102 -4.16 2.22 -1.78
C GLU A 102 -5.53 2.13 -2.45
N GLN A 103 -6.22 0.99 -2.32
CA GLN A 103 -7.55 0.79 -2.90
C GLN A 103 -8.58 1.79 -2.35
N GLN A 104 -8.54 2.10 -1.06
CA GLN A 104 -9.44 3.05 -0.40
C GLN A 104 -9.13 4.51 -0.73
N ASN A 105 -7.88 4.81 -1.12
CA ASN A 105 -7.41 6.17 -1.39
C ASN A 105 -7.11 6.44 -2.87
N LYS A 106 -7.57 5.58 -3.79
CA LYS A 106 -7.43 5.80 -5.24
C LYS A 106 -7.81 7.23 -5.63
N ALA A 107 -7.08 7.78 -6.59
CA ALA A 107 -7.37 9.09 -7.16
C ALA A 107 -8.82 9.18 -7.63
N VAL A 108 -9.57 10.15 -7.11
CA VAL A 108 -10.93 10.47 -7.50
C VAL A 108 -10.92 11.78 -8.29
N GLY A 109 -11.49 11.77 -9.50
CA GLY A 109 -11.58 12.98 -10.35
C GLY A 109 -10.36 13.20 -11.26
N TYR A 110 -10.21 14.45 -11.72
CA TYR A 110 -9.16 14.79 -12.70
C TYR A 110 -7.78 14.74 -12.06
N CYS A 111 -6.86 14.02 -12.68
CA CYS A 111 -5.46 14.05 -12.35
C CYS A 111 -4.61 14.29 -13.59
N ASN A 112 -3.52 15.05 -13.42
CA ASN A 112 -2.58 15.29 -14.49
C ASN A 112 -1.83 13.99 -14.82
N ALA A 113 -1.78 13.61 -16.10
CA ALA A 113 -1.09 12.40 -16.56
C ALA A 113 0.42 12.40 -16.23
N ASN A 114 1.01 13.58 -15.98
CA ASN A 114 2.41 13.71 -15.60
C ASN A 114 2.69 13.36 -14.12
N ILE A 115 1.65 13.07 -13.32
CA ILE A 115 1.81 12.68 -11.91
C ILE A 115 1.09 11.37 -11.57
N ALA A 116 0.28 10.81 -12.48
CA ALA A 116 -0.54 9.62 -12.24
C ALA A 116 -0.40 8.59 -13.38
N PRO A 117 -0.57 7.28 -13.10
CA PRO A 117 -0.82 6.69 -11.78
C PRO A 117 0.46 6.49 -10.95
N ALA A 118 0.51 7.05 -9.75
CA ALA A 118 1.55 6.77 -8.76
C ALA A 118 1.09 5.67 -7.79
N LYS A 119 1.96 4.70 -7.48
CA LYS A 119 1.74 3.75 -6.38
C LYS A 119 1.57 4.49 -5.07
N MET A 120 0.63 4.06 -4.24
CA MET A 120 0.36 4.69 -2.96
C MET A 120 1.03 3.92 -1.81
N VAL A 121 1.62 4.66 -0.87
CA VAL A 121 2.26 4.12 0.33
C VAL A 121 1.77 4.87 1.57
N VAL A 122 1.80 4.22 2.73
CA VAL A 122 1.36 4.80 4.00
C VAL A 122 2.58 5.32 4.76
N TYR A 123 2.49 6.54 5.26
CA TYR A 123 3.54 7.14 6.08
C TYR A 123 3.64 6.44 7.45
N ASP A 124 4.84 6.02 7.84
CA ASP A 124 5.14 5.48 9.17
C ASP A 124 6.01 6.43 10.01
N GLY A 125 6.77 7.32 9.37
CA GLY A 125 7.71 8.18 10.10
C GLY A 125 8.79 8.82 9.25
N VAL A 126 9.73 9.44 9.96
CA VAL A 126 11.03 9.84 9.43
C VAL A 126 12.12 9.21 10.28
N SER A 127 13.14 8.67 9.63
CA SER A 127 14.33 8.20 10.32
C SER A 127 15.23 9.38 10.70
N GLU A 128 15.74 9.38 11.93
CA GLU A 128 16.77 10.34 12.37
C GLU A 128 18.15 10.02 11.79
N SER A 129 18.40 8.75 11.49
CA SER A 129 19.59 8.28 10.76
C SER A 129 19.35 8.22 9.26
N GLU A 130 20.42 8.30 8.48
CA GLU A 130 20.37 8.06 7.04
C GLU A 130 19.81 6.67 6.74
N CYS A 131 18.89 6.57 5.77
CA CYS A 131 18.36 5.27 5.37
C CYS A 131 19.49 4.40 4.76
N PRO A 132 19.57 3.11 5.13
CA PRO A 132 20.60 2.18 4.66
C PRO A 132 20.44 1.92 3.17
#